data_AF-A0A9D0KME1-F1
#
_entry.id   AF-A0A9D0KME1-F1
#
_cell.length_a   1.000
_cell.length_b   1.000
_cell.length_c   1.000
_cell.angle_alpha   90.00
_cell.angle_beta   90.00
_cell.angle_gamma   90.00
#
_symmetry.space_group_name_H-M   'P 1'
#
loop_
_entity.id
_entity.type
_entity.pdbx_description
1 polymer ?
#
loop_
_entity_poly.entity_id
_entity_poly.type
_entity_poly.pdbx_seq_one_letter_code
_entity_poly.pdbx_strand_id
1 'polypeptide(L)'
;MCYCRECIVRTTTFDHEPRQYFDWAERKSVIRMPVDTLIFHLTRLNHIATSCVGCGMCESACPNDIPVATIFRAVGEKVQAIFDYVPGRSLEDELPLATFREDELTELGER
;
A
#
# COMPACT_ATOMS: atom_id res chain seq x y z
N MET A 1 4.85 -4.48 10.80
CA MET A 1 5.81 -4.30 9.70
C MET A 1 5.47 -5.32 8.61
N CYS A 2 4.99 -4.92 7.42
CA CYS A 2 4.50 -5.79 6.32
C CYS A 2 4.95 -7.27 6.44
N TYR A 3 4.11 -8.13 7.02
CA TYR A 3 4.46 -9.52 7.35
C TYR A 3 4.12 -10.49 6.22
N CYS A 4 3.94 -9.99 5.00
CA CYS A 4 3.75 -10.85 3.83
C CYS A 4 5.07 -11.60 3.61
N ARG A 5 5.03 -12.94 3.52
CA ARG A 5 6.22 -13.73 3.17
C ARG A 5 6.83 -13.25 1.85
N GLU A 6 5.99 -12.79 0.92
CA GLU A 6 6.37 -12.04 -0.27
C GLU A 6 5.43 -10.85 -0.45
N CYS A 7 5.99 -9.64 -0.47
CA CYS A 7 5.34 -8.50 -1.12
C CYS A 7 5.42 -8.74 -2.63
N ILE A 8 4.39 -8.39 -3.41
CA ILE A 8 4.42 -8.52 -4.88
C ILE A 8 5.67 -7.85 -5.50
N VAL A 9 6.16 -6.77 -4.89
CA VAL A 9 7.36 -6.05 -5.34
C VAL A 9 8.65 -6.86 -5.14
N ARG A 10 8.60 -7.93 -4.34
CA ARG A 10 9.71 -8.90 -4.17
C ARG A 10 9.53 -10.16 -5.02
N THR A 11 8.47 -10.27 -5.81
CA THR A 11 8.28 -11.40 -6.73
C THR A 11 8.90 -11.09 -8.10
N THR A 12 9.00 -12.11 -8.94
CA THR A 12 9.52 -12.00 -10.32
C THR A 12 8.74 -11.01 -11.20
N THR A 13 7.55 -10.60 -10.78
CA THR A 13 6.75 -9.60 -11.51
C THR A 13 7.43 -8.23 -11.58
N PHE A 14 8.21 -7.88 -10.56
CA PHE A 14 8.93 -6.60 -10.48
C PHE A 14 10.45 -6.77 -10.53
N ASP A 15 10.93 -8.00 -10.74
CA ASP A 15 12.33 -8.31 -10.98
C ASP A 15 12.60 -8.29 -12.49
N HIS A 16 12.94 -7.12 -13.00
CA HIS A 16 13.18 -6.91 -14.43
C HIS A 16 14.56 -7.45 -14.83
N GLU A 17 14.66 -8.04 -16.02
CA GLU A 17 15.96 -8.52 -16.53
C GLU A 17 16.91 -7.33 -16.80
N PRO A 18 18.24 -7.49 -16.62
CA PRO A 18 19.22 -6.43 -16.89
C PRO A 18 19.06 -5.76 -18.26
N ARG A 19 18.70 -6.54 -19.30
CA ARG A 19 18.46 -6.03 -20.65
C ARG A 19 17.32 -5.01 -20.71
N GLN A 20 16.24 -5.21 -19.96
CA GLN A 20 15.11 -4.29 -19.95
C GLN A 20 15.50 -2.91 -19.40
N TYR A 21 16.36 -2.87 -18.37
CA TYR A 21 16.90 -1.61 -17.86
C TYR A 21 17.75 -0.87 -18.89
N PHE A 22 18.59 -1.59 -19.65
CA PHE A 22 19.37 -1.00 -20.75
C PHE A 22 18.47 -0.46 -21.87
N ASP A 23 17.48 -1.24 -22.31
CA ASP A 23 16.52 -0.81 -23.33
C ASP A 23 15.76 0.46 -22.89
N TRP A 24 15.36 0.55 -21.61
CA TRP A 24 14.72 1.74 -21.07
C TRP A 24 15.67 2.93 -20.97
N ALA A 25 16.93 2.71 -20.57
CA ALA A 25 17.94 3.75 -20.50
C ALA A 25 18.29 4.31 -21.88
N GLU A 26 18.41 3.46 -22.91
CA GLU A 26 18.63 3.90 -24.29
C GLU A 26 17.46 4.73 -24.81
N ARG A 27 16.22 4.27 -24.57
CA ARG A 27 15.02 4.97 -25.06
C ARG A 27 14.73 6.28 -24.33
N LYS A 28 14.97 6.34 -23.01
CA LYS A 28 14.58 7.47 -22.16
C LYS A 28 15.75 8.36 -21.76
N SER A 29 16.99 8.01 -22.11
CA SER A 29 18.26 8.64 -21.69
C SER A 29 18.55 8.64 -20.18
N VAL A 30 17.51 8.55 -19.34
CA VAL A 30 17.59 8.48 -17.88
C VAL A 30 16.56 7.47 -17.37
N ILE A 31 16.91 6.74 -16.32
CA ILE A 31 15.98 5.87 -15.59
C ILE A 31 16.01 6.22 -14.10
N ARG A 32 14.83 6.25 -13.47
CA ARG A 32 14.71 6.37 -12.01
C ARG A 32 14.87 4.99 -11.40
N MET A 33 15.74 4.88 -10.40
CA MET A 33 15.97 3.65 -9.65
C MET A 33 15.59 3.85 -8.17
N PRO A 34 14.85 2.91 -7.55
CA PRO A 34 14.21 1.74 -8.17
C PRO A 34 13.16 2.15 -9.21
N VAL A 35 12.87 1.28 -10.18
CA VAL A 35 11.73 1.50 -11.08
C VAL A 35 10.41 1.26 -10.33
N ASP A 36 9.29 1.66 -10.93
CA ASP A 36 7.94 1.39 -10.41
C ASP A 36 7.67 1.94 -8.99
N THR A 37 8.37 3.01 -8.58
CA THR A 37 8.24 3.62 -7.24
C THR A 37 6.80 3.95 -6.87
N LEU A 38 6.00 4.42 -7.84
CA LEU A 38 4.60 4.76 -7.60
C LEU A 38 3.78 3.51 -7.26
N ILE A 39 3.94 2.44 -8.04
CA ILE A 39 3.24 1.17 -7.81
C ILE A 39 3.65 0.59 -6.46
N PHE A 40 4.94 0.62 -6.11
CA PHE A 40 5.43 0.21 -4.80
C PHE A 40 4.68 0.90 -3.64
N HIS A 41 4.58 2.23 -3.69
CA HIS A 41 3.90 2.97 -2.63
C HIS A 41 2.38 2.76 -2.63
N LEU A 42 1.73 2.69 -3.80
CA LEU A 42 0.29 2.46 -3.91
C LEU A 42 -0.11 1.06 -3.43
N THR A 43 0.62 0.02 -3.84
CA THR A 43 0.38 -1.35 -3.38
C THR A 43 0.52 -1.45 -1.87
N ARG A 44 1.58 -0.86 -1.30
CA ARG A 44 1.80 -0.89 0.14
C ARG A 44 0.73 -0.13 0.90
N LEU A 45 0.33 1.04 0.40
CA LEU A 45 -0.76 1.84 0.97
C LEU A 45 -2.07 1.05 0.96
N ASN A 46 -2.45 0.49 -0.19
CA ASN A 46 -3.67 -0.32 -0.32
C ASN A 46 -3.67 -1.50 0.65
N HIS A 47 -2.53 -2.17 0.81
CA HIS A 47 -2.40 -3.32 1.70
C HIS A 47 -2.62 -2.98 3.18
N ILE A 48 -2.20 -1.79 3.61
CA ILE A 48 -2.26 -1.40 5.04
C ILE A 48 -3.39 -0.43 5.37
N ALA A 49 -4.11 0.12 4.40
CA ALA A 49 -5.03 1.24 4.61
C ALA A 49 -6.03 0.99 5.75
N THR A 50 -6.65 -0.18 5.77
CA THR A 50 -7.61 -0.58 6.83
C THR A 50 -6.94 -0.98 8.15
N SER A 51 -5.68 -1.43 8.14
CA SER A 51 -4.96 -1.95 9.32
C SER A 51 -3.92 -0.99 9.90
N CYS A 52 -3.79 0.21 9.34
CA CYS A 52 -2.79 1.20 9.74
C CYS A 52 -3.14 1.83 11.09
N VAL A 53 -2.38 1.50 12.14
CA VAL A 53 -2.52 2.06 13.50
C VAL A 53 -1.70 3.34 13.74
N GLY A 54 -1.11 3.93 12.70
CA GLY A 54 -0.34 5.18 12.84
C GLY A 54 1.00 5.07 13.58
N CYS A 55 1.61 3.88 13.67
CA CYS A 55 2.84 3.66 14.46
C CYS A 55 4.14 4.29 13.90
N GLY A 56 4.13 4.85 12.70
CA GLY A 56 5.32 5.51 12.11
C GLY A 56 6.48 4.59 11.68
N MET A 57 6.42 3.27 11.93
CA MET A 57 7.51 2.35 11.57
C MET A 57 7.84 2.32 10.07
N CYS A 58 6.86 2.64 9.20
CA CYS A 58 7.09 2.69 7.76
C CYS A 58 8.03 3.83 7.35
N GLU A 59 7.99 4.95 8.05
CA GLU A 59 8.84 6.12 7.82
C GLU A 59 10.22 5.90 8.45
N SER A 60 10.26 5.42 9.70
CA SER A 60 11.53 5.10 10.38
C SER A 60 12.35 4.03 9.65
N ALA A 61 11.71 3.11 8.91
CA ALA A 61 12.39 2.07 8.15
C ALA A 61 12.70 2.48 6.69
N CYS A 62 12.33 3.69 6.26
CA CYS A 62 12.52 4.12 4.89
C CYS A 62 13.98 4.49 4.64
N PRO A 63 14.69 3.84 3.69
CA PRO A 63 16.09 4.16 3.40
C PRO A 63 16.28 5.48 2.63
N ASN A 64 15.18 6.13 2.21
CA ASN A 64 15.20 7.38 1.45
C ASN A 64 14.67 8.57 2.26
N ASP A 65 14.44 8.40 3.57
CA ASP A 65 13.98 9.48 4.48
C ASP A 65 12.72 10.23 4.01
N ILE A 66 11.83 9.53 3.30
CA ILE A 66 10.56 10.09 2.81
C ILE A 66 9.54 10.05 3.95
N PRO A 67 8.75 11.14 4.19
CA PRO A 67 7.74 11.20 5.25
C PRO A 67 6.47 10.39 4.93
N VAL A 68 6.63 9.10 4.66
CA VAL A 68 5.56 8.21 4.16
C VAL A 68 4.45 7.98 5.18
N ALA A 69 4.72 8.13 6.49
CA ALA A 69 3.70 7.90 7.50
C ALA A 69 2.57 8.93 7.39
N THR A 70 2.90 10.16 6.98
CA THR A 70 1.92 11.24 6.78
C THR A 70 0.87 10.84 5.74
N ILE A 71 1.30 10.36 4.58
CA ILE A 71 0.40 9.95 3.49
C ILE A 71 -0.39 8.71 3.90
N PHE A 72 0.29 7.69 4.44
CA PHE A 72 -0.36 6.43 4.81
C PHE A 72 -1.40 6.62 5.92
N ARG A 73 -1.13 7.50 6.89
CA ARG A 73 -2.09 7.84 7.94
C ARG A 73 -3.28 8.59 7.38
N ALA A 74 -3.05 9.63 6.58
CA ALA A 74 -4.13 10.43 6.00
C ALA A 74 -5.08 9.61 5.11
N VAL A 75 -4.54 8.68 4.32
CA VAL A 75 -5.38 7.78 3.50
C VAL A 75 -6.00 6.68 4.36
N GLY A 76 -5.26 6.11 5.30
CA GLY A 76 -5.77 5.10 6.24
C GLY A 76 -6.98 5.62 7.01
N GLU A 77 -6.91 6.81 7.60
CA GLU A 77 -8.00 7.45 8.33
C GLU A 77 -9.27 7.58 7.48
N LYS A 78 -9.14 7.97 6.19
CA LYS A 78 -10.28 8.06 5.27
C LYS A 78 -10.88 6.70 4.95
N VAL A 79 -10.05 5.70 4.68
CA VAL A 79 -10.52 4.34 4.36
C VAL A 79 -11.18 3.70 5.58
N GLN A 80 -10.58 3.86 6.76
CA GLN A 80 -11.11 3.37 8.03
C GLN A 80 -12.48 3.98 8.36
N ALA A 81 -12.65 5.29 8.11
CA ALA A 81 -13.92 5.97 8.31
C ALA A 81 -15.05 5.47 7.39
N ILE A 82 -14.74 5.04 6.15
CA ILE A 82 -15.73 4.46 5.23
C ILE A 82 -16.36 3.19 5.81
N PHE A 83 -15.57 2.39 6.54
CA PHE A 83 -16.01 1.11 7.11
C PHE A 83 -16.38 1.19 8.61
N ASP A 84 -16.44 2.40 9.19
CA ASP A 84 -16.56 2.61 10.65
C ASP A 84 -15.61 1.72 11.48
N TYR A 85 -14.39 1.53 10.97
CA TYR A 85 -13.44 0.57 11.50
C TYR A 85 -12.28 1.27 12.21
N VAL A 86 -11.96 0.81 13.43
CA VAL A 86 -10.79 1.30 14.18
C VAL A 86 -9.75 0.19 14.30
N PRO A 87 -8.59 0.31 13.64
CA PRO A 87 -7.60 -0.77 13.61
C PRO A 87 -7.02 -1.05 14.99
N GLY A 88 -6.99 -2.34 15.37
CA GLY A 88 -6.40 -2.81 16.62
C GLY A 88 -7.22 -2.49 17.88
N ARG A 89 -8.49 -2.07 17.75
CA ARG A 89 -9.38 -1.78 18.87
C ARG A 89 -9.80 -3.05 19.63
N SER A 90 -10.18 -4.11 18.91
CA SER A 90 -10.55 -5.42 19.46
C SER A 90 -10.01 -6.57 18.58
N LEU A 91 -9.84 -7.74 19.20
CA LEU A 91 -9.56 -8.98 18.46
C LEU A 91 -10.83 -9.59 17.85
N GLU A 92 -12.00 -9.18 18.34
CA GLU A 92 -13.31 -9.60 17.83
C GLU A 92 -13.74 -8.78 16.61
N ASP A 93 -13.10 -7.63 16.36
CA ASP A 93 -13.41 -6.77 15.22
C ASP A 93 -12.88 -7.41 13.94
N GLU A 94 -13.79 -7.79 13.04
CA GLU A 94 -13.43 -8.34 11.73
C GLU A 94 -12.77 -7.28 10.84
N LEU A 95 -11.75 -7.68 10.08
CA LEU A 95 -11.12 -6.79 9.09
C LEU A 95 -12.11 -6.54 7.94
N PRO A 96 -12.33 -5.27 7.52
CA PRO A 96 -13.30 -4.96 6.46
C PRO A 96 -13.04 -5.70 5.14
N LEU A 97 -11.79 -5.96 4.79
CA LEU A 97 -11.41 -6.69 3.56
C LEU A 97 -11.49 -8.22 3.67
N ALA A 98 -11.85 -8.76 4.83
CA ALA A 98 -11.98 -10.19 5.09
C ALA A 98 -13.43 -10.66 5.23
N THR A 99 -14.38 -9.73 5.26
CA THR A 99 -15.82 -9.98 5.44
C THR A 99 -16.60 -9.27 4.33
N PHE A 100 -17.89 -9.59 4.21
CA PHE A 100 -18.80 -8.95 3.26
C PHE A 100 -20.13 -8.65 3.95
N ARG A 101 -20.66 -7.45 3.73
CA ARG A 101 -21.92 -6.97 4.29
C ARG A 101 -22.73 -6.31 3.16
N GLU A 102 -23.93 -6.82 2.93
CA GLU A 102 -24.78 -6.37 1.81
C GLU A 102 -25.12 -4.87 1.89
N ASP A 103 -25.39 -4.38 3.11
CA ASP A 103 -25.84 -2.99 3.35
C ASP A 103 -24.70 -2.01 3.72
N GLU A 104 -23.43 -2.34 3.45
CA GLU A 104 -22.28 -1.53 3.93
C GLU A 104 -21.99 -0.29 3.08
N LEU A 105 -22.16 -0.37 1.75
CA LEU A 105 -21.76 0.69 0.80
C LEU A 105 -22.87 0.99 -0.22
N THR A 106 -24.13 0.96 0.21
CA THR A 106 -25.30 1.16 -0.65
C THR A 106 -25.21 2.47 -1.47
N GLU A 107 -24.64 3.53 -0.90
CA GLU A 107 -24.45 4.82 -1.58
C GLU A 107 -23.44 4.79 -2.76
N LEU A 108 -22.55 3.80 -2.82
CA LEU A 108 -21.54 3.65 -3.87
C LEU A 108 -21.96 2.67 -4.97
N GLY A 109 -22.90 1.76 -4.68
CA GLY A 109 -23.30 0.65 -5.56
C GLY A 109 -24.55 0.92 -6.40
N GLU A 110 -25.42 1.85 -6.01
CA GLU A 110 -26.64 2.16 -6.76
C GLU A 110 -26.46 3.41 -7.65
N ARG A 111 -26.22 3.15 -8.94
CA ARG A 111 -26.55 4.07 -10.04
C ARG A 111 -27.27 3.32 -11.14
#